data_AF-A0A7D3ZPS3-F1
#
_entry.id   AF-A0A7D3ZPS3-F1
#
_cell.length_a   1.000
_cell.length_b   1.000
_cell.length_c   1.000
_cell.angle_alpha   90.00
_cell.angle_beta   90.00
_cell.angle_gamma   90.00
#
_symmetry.space_group_name_H-M   'P 1'
#
loop_
_entity.id
_entity.type
_entity.pdbx_description
1 polymer ?
#
loop_
_entity_poly.entity_id
_entity_poly.type
_entity_poly.pdbx_seq_one_letter_code
_entity_poly.pdbx_strand_id
1 'polypeptide(L)'
;MEVVIESTPGADADRAPAVRQPAPVMQPVPVTQPAARPPAARPCGFCRRPVPQAPGQPPRRFCVTGPGPSACEAAAAEQRERGLAAPGLGGHVARAWDLVERLESTAALLSGALDGELTVAGVEARMAQLRAETAAVEAEAHRAADAARARAEEALAAADAQRRRADEAEALAADLRGRLSEAAAGRDQACRRFEQLARTAEEVNAALAAARADRARQGEQISELSRTLQASLEEVKRLRADLVTAQGAEKAAREQAATVTAELRQQRLRLEEVSTERARALQDAHQARTEARAEHTARVQTEQHARDAREQIQDALLQRDRALESTRSAHERLDQTRASLGEQQAELDEQARLIEELRARAAMLIAERDAARNEAERARWRIDQFITRRQQGGDVQNVAAVPRPPDEAPDHRPPDGTVSILHRLPPVRAEHAPTAVNGDH
;
A
#
# COMPACT_ATOMS: atom_id res chain seq x y z
N MET A 1 54.77 -39.83 -38.85
CA MET A 1 56.14 -40.22 -38.44
C MET A 1 56.00 -41.41 -37.53
N GLU A 2 55.92 -42.61 -38.11
CA GLU A 2 55.97 -43.88 -37.38
C GLU A 2 57.31 -44.53 -37.75
N VAL A 3 58.13 -44.76 -36.73
CA VAL A 3 59.43 -45.42 -36.87
C VAL A 3 59.22 -46.88 -36.51
N VAL A 4 59.20 -47.72 -37.53
CA VAL A 4 59.27 -49.18 -37.43
C VAL A 4 60.72 -49.56 -37.18
N ILE A 5 61.00 -50.21 -36.06
CA ILE A 5 62.31 -50.78 -35.75
C ILE A 5 62.21 -52.29 -35.94
N GLU A 6 62.83 -52.75 -37.02
CA GLU A 6 63.23 -54.14 -37.25
C GLU A 6 64.36 -54.50 -36.27
N SER A 7 64.36 -55.73 -35.73
CA SER A 7 65.54 -56.35 -35.15
C SER A 7 65.49 -57.86 -35.33
N THR A 8 66.54 -58.33 -35.98
CA THR A 8 66.89 -59.69 -36.40
C THR A 8 67.38 -60.56 -35.22
N PRO A 9 67.33 -61.89 -35.35
CA PRO A 9 68.23 -62.77 -34.62
C PRO A 9 69.31 -63.34 -35.55
N GLY A 10 70.57 -63.09 -35.19
CA GLY A 10 71.76 -63.62 -35.82
C GLY A 10 72.15 -65.01 -35.31
N ALA A 11 72.87 -65.71 -36.19
CA ALA A 11 73.53 -67.00 -36.02
C ALA A 11 74.53 -67.04 -34.86
N ASP A 12 74.73 -68.23 -34.27
CA ASP A 12 76.04 -68.90 -34.29
C ASP A 12 76.07 -70.27 -33.58
N ALA A 13 76.99 -71.10 -34.08
CA ALA A 13 77.71 -72.21 -33.43
C ALA A 13 77.09 -73.63 -33.38
N ASP A 14 77.45 -74.40 -34.41
CA ASP A 14 78.28 -75.62 -34.32
C ASP A 14 78.38 -76.34 -32.95
N ARG A 15 78.13 -77.66 -32.93
CA ARG A 15 79.17 -78.71 -32.80
C ARG A 15 78.54 -80.10 -32.57
N ALA A 16 78.73 -80.99 -33.55
CA ALA A 16 78.36 -82.40 -33.50
C ALA A 16 79.16 -83.19 -32.44
N PRO A 17 78.57 -84.20 -31.77
CA PRO A 17 79.34 -85.23 -31.09
C PRO A 17 79.66 -86.39 -32.04
N ALA A 18 80.96 -86.65 -32.19
CA ALA A 18 81.53 -87.72 -32.99
C ALA A 18 81.13 -89.12 -32.46
N VAL A 19 80.63 -89.95 -33.37
CA VAL A 19 80.42 -91.39 -33.17
C VAL A 19 81.78 -92.08 -33.02
N ARG A 20 82.10 -92.57 -31.82
CA ARG A 20 83.29 -93.40 -31.56
C ARG A 20 83.07 -94.81 -32.14
N GLN A 21 83.92 -95.19 -33.08
CA GLN A 21 84.06 -96.54 -33.60
C GLN A 21 84.63 -97.49 -32.52
N PRO A 22 84.14 -98.74 -32.38
CA PRO A 22 84.76 -99.74 -31.52
C PRO A 22 86.02 -100.33 -32.19
N ALA A 23 87.10 -100.46 -31.41
CA ALA A 23 88.37 -101.05 -31.80
C ALA A 23 88.26 -102.58 -32.08
N PRO A 24 89.11 -103.14 -32.96
CA PRO A 24 89.04 -104.55 -33.35
C PRO A 24 89.54 -105.48 -32.24
N VAL A 25 88.77 -106.55 -31.99
CA VAL A 25 89.07 -107.65 -31.08
C VAL A 25 90.25 -108.47 -31.62
N MET A 26 91.38 -108.46 -30.91
CA MET A 26 92.51 -109.37 -31.14
C MET A 26 92.11 -110.80 -30.76
N GLN A 27 92.24 -111.73 -31.71
CA GLN A 27 92.09 -113.16 -31.49
C GLN A 27 93.31 -113.73 -30.73
N PRO A 28 93.11 -114.62 -29.73
CA PRO A 28 94.22 -115.26 -29.02
C PRO A 28 94.88 -116.36 -29.85
N VAL A 29 96.22 -116.34 -29.84
CA VAL A 29 97.12 -117.32 -30.44
C VAL A 29 97.04 -118.67 -29.69
N PRO A 30 96.98 -119.83 -30.36
CA PRO A 30 96.97 -121.13 -29.69
C PRO A 30 98.36 -121.45 -29.12
N VAL A 31 98.43 -121.61 -27.80
CA VAL A 31 99.64 -122.06 -27.10
C VAL A 31 99.84 -123.56 -27.35
N THR A 32 100.94 -123.89 -28.01
CA THR A 32 101.43 -125.26 -28.26
C THR A 32 101.81 -125.94 -26.94
N GLN A 33 101.14 -127.04 -26.59
CA GLN A 33 101.51 -127.89 -25.45
C GLN A 33 102.83 -128.64 -25.74
N PRO A 34 103.81 -128.63 -24.81
CA PRO A 34 105.03 -129.43 -24.96
C PRO A 34 104.76 -130.93 -24.74
N ALA A 35 105.43 -131.75 -25.55
CA ALA A 35 105.32 -133.21 -25.58
C ALA A 35 105.55 -133.85 -24.20
N ALA A 36 104.59 -134.69 -23.78
CA ALA A 36 104.63 -135.43 -22.53
C ALA A 36 105.80 -136.44 -22.52
N ARG A 37 106.66 -136.32 -21.50
CA ARG A 37 107.66 -137.32 -21.08
C ARG A 37 106.96 -138.67 -20.83
N PRO A 38 107.58 -139.83 -21.16
CA PRO A 38 106.99 -141.14 -20.89
C PRO A 38 106.62 -141.27 -19.40
N PRO A 39 105.45 -141.85 -19.08
CA PRO A 39 104.97 -141.91 -17.70
C PRO A 39 105.97 -142.68 -16.85
N ALA A 40 106.47 -142.05 -15.79
CA ALA A 40 107.34 -142.71 -14.81
C ALA A 40 106.55 -143.85 -14.16
N ALA A 41 106.70 -145.07 -14.67
CA ALA A 41 106.00 -146.23 -14.13
C ALA A 41 106.54 -146.53 -12.72
N ARG A 42 105.68 -146.44 -11.70
CA ARG A 42 106.03 -146.79 -10.32
C ARG A 42 105.61 -148.24 -10.04
N PRO A 43 106.38 -149.04 -9.30
CA PRO A 43 105.96 -150.38 -8.93
C PRO A 43 104.72 -150.31 -8.01
N CYS A 44 103.73 -151.16 -8.27
CA CYS A 44 102.54 -151.33 -7.44
C CYS A 44 102.93 -151.62 -6.00
N GLY A 45 102.30 -150.93 -5.05
CA GLY A 45 102.59 -151.08 -3.61
C GLY A 45 102.38 -152.51 -3.08
N PHE A 46 101.56 -153.31 -3.74
CA PHE A 46 101.29 -154.70 -3.35
C PHE A 46 102.04 -155.73 -4.23
N CYS A 47 101.74 -155.79 -5.53
CA CYS A 47 102.27 -156.83 -6.43
C CYS A 47 103.53 -156.43 -7.19
N ARG A 48 104.08 -155.24 -6.95
CA ARG A 48 105.29 -154.67 -7.60
C ARG A 48 105.19 -154.47 -9.13
N ARG A 49 104.09 -154.82 -9.80
CA ARG A 49 103.90 -154.56 -11.24
C ARG A 49 103.96 -153.06 -11.57
N PRO A 50 104.55 -152.65 -12.70
CA PRO A 50 104.62 -151.24 -13.09
C PRO A 50 103.21 -150.66 -13.26
N VAL A 51 102.93 -149.57 -12.52
CA VAL A 51 101.68 -148.80 -12.59
C VAL A 51 101.97 -147.52 -13.38
N PRO A 52 101.33 -147.33 -14.55
CA PRO A 52 101.51 -146.12 -15.34
C PRO A 52 100.96 -144.90 -14.57
N GLN A 53 101.77 -143.85 -14.47
CA GLN A 53 101.41 -142.58 -13.84
C GLN A 53 101.01 -141.58 -14.91
N ALA A 54 99.78 -141.09 -14.91
CA ALA A 54 99.37 -140.03 -15.83
C ALA A 54 99.86 -138.67 -15.32
N PRO A 55 100.49 -137.82 -16.16
CA PRO A 55 100.86 -136.47 -15.76
C PRO A 55 99.60 -135.69 -15.35
N GLY A 56 99.65 -135.01 -14.20
CA GLY A 56 98.52 -134.23 -13.66
C GLY A 56 97.45 -135.04 -12.90
N GLN A 57 97.57 -136.36 -12.78
CA GLN A 57 96.73 -137.16 -11.87
C GLN A 57 97.48 -137.48 -10.56
N PRO A 58 96.77 -137.66 -9.43
CA PRO A 58 97.39 -138.12 -8.21
C PRO A 58 98.10 -139.46 -8.45
N PRO A 59 99.29 -139.66 -7.84
CA PRO A 59 100.09 -140.84 -8.11
C PRO A 59 99.34 -142.11 -7.72
N ARG A 60 99.10 -142.99 -8.69
CA ARG A 60 98.42 -144.27 -8.48
C ARG A 60 99.37 -145.23 -7.77
N ARG A 61 99.03 -145.63 -6.54
CA ARG A 61 99.86 -146.55 -5.73
C ARG A 61 99.65 -148.02 -6.10
N PHE A 62 98.45 -148.38 -6.57
CA PHE A 62 98.09 -149.75 -6.87
C PHE A 62 97.79 -149.94 -8.36
N CYS A 63 97.96 -151.19 -8.81
CA CYS A 63 97.54 -151.62 -10.14
C CYS A 63 96.05 -151.28 -10.35
N VAL A 64 95.57 -151.03 -11.56
CA VAL A 64 94.12 -150.88 -11.82
C VAL A 64 93.68 -152.02 -12.73
N THR A 65 92.79 -152.87 -12.24
CA THR A 65 92.28 -154.04 -12.97
C THR A 65 90.76 -153.92 -13.07
N GLY A 66 90.30 -153.07 -14.00
CA GLY A 66 88.87 -152.81 -14.23
C GLY A 66 88.29 -151.62 -13.43
N PRO A 67 87.01 -151.28 -13.67
CA PRO A 67 86.30 -150.22 -12.95
C PRO A 67 85.94 -150.69 -11.53
N GLY A 68 86.89 -150.53 -10.61
CA GLY A 68 86.76 -150.89 -9.20
C GLY A 68 88.11 -150.84 -8.50
N PRO A 69 88.14 -150.91 -7.15
CA PRO A 69 89.39 -151.06 -6.42
C PRO A 69 90.07 -152.33 -6.92
N SER A 70 91.35 -152.23 -7.29
CA SER A 70 92.02 -153.39 -7.83
C SER A 70 92.17 -154.47 -6.77
N ALA A 71 92.33 -155.72 -7.21
CA ALA A 71 92.67 -156.81 -6.30
C ALA A 71 93.93 -156.48 -5.47
N CYS A 72 94.87 -155.71 -6.04
CA CYS A 72 96.05 -155.21 -5.33
C CYS A 72 95.68 -154.24 -4.20
N GLU A 73 94.75 -153.31 -4.46
CA GLU A 73 94.30 -152.30 -3.49
C GLU A 73 93.46 -152.93 -2.39
N ALA A 74 92.54 -153.83 -2.74
CA ALA A 74 91.74 -154.58 -1.78
C ALA A 74 92.62 -155.47 -0.88
N ALA A 75 93.57 -156.21 -1.46
CA ALA A 75 94.49 -157.04 -0.68
C ALA A 75 95.41 -156.20 0.22
N ALA A 76 95.86 -155.04 -0.24
CA ALA A 76 96.62 -154.10 0.58
C ALA A 76 95.77 -153.47 1.69
N ALA A 77 94.50 -153.18 1.44
CA ALA A 77 93.55 -152.71 2.47
C ALA A 77 93.32 -153.79 3.53
N GLU A 78 93.08 -155.03 3.14
CA GLU A 78 92.88 -156.16 4.06
C GLU A 78 94.15 -156.45 4.88
N GLN A 79 95.34 -156.38 4.26
CA GLN A 79 96.60 -156.54 4.97
C GLN A 79 96.87 -155.38 5.95
N ARG A 80 96.47 -154.15 5.60
CA ARG A 80 96.50 -153.00 6.53
C ARG A 80 95.55 -153.21 7.70
N GLU A 81 94.32 -153.65 7.45
CA GLU A 81 93.33 -153.93 8.48
C GLU A 81 93.81 -155.03 9.44
N ARG A 82 94.36 -156.13 8.89
CA ARG A 82 95.02 -157.18 9.69
C ARG A 82 96.22 -156.65 10.48
N GLY A 83 97.02 -155.78 9.90
CA GLY A 83 98.15 -155.13 10.56
C GLY A 83 97.70 -154.21 11.70
N LEU A 84 96.65 -153.41 11.49
CA LEU A 84 96.07 -152.50 12.48
C LEU A 84 95.40 -153.24 13.65
N ALA A 85 94.78 -154.39 13.36
CA ALA A 85 94.15 -155.26 14.34
C ALA A 85 95.15 -156.15 15.11
N ALA A 86 96.42 -156.21 14.70
CA ALA A 86 97.44 -156.99 15.39
C ALA A 86 97.77 -156.39 16.77
N PRO A 87 97.66 -157.15 17.86
CA PRO A 87 98.03 -156.65 19.19
C PRO A 87 99.54 -156.43 19.31
N GLY A 88 99.93 -155.40 20.07
CA GLY A 88 101.33 -155.08 20.35
C GLY A 88 102.00 -154.15 19.32
N LEU A 89 103.32 -154.23 19.22
CA LEU A 89 104.15 -153.33 18.42
C LEU A 89 103.78 -153.32 16.92
N GLY A 90 103.31 -154.45 16.38
CA GLY A 90 102.90 -154.56 14.97
C GLY A 90 101.75 -153.62 14.60
N GLY A 91 100.71 -153.54 15.44
CA GLY A 91 99.59 -152.61 15.24
C GLY A 91 99.97 -151.15 15.41
N HIS A 92 100.95 -150.85 16.27
CA HIS A 92 101.47 -149.48 16.44
C HIS A 92 102.27 -149.04 15.20
N VAL A 93 103.08 -149.93 14.63
CA VAL A 93 103.81 -149.69 13.39
C VAL A 93 102.83 -149.51 12.22
N ALA A 94 101.77 -150.32 12.12
CA ALA A 94 100.75 -150.17 11.10
C ALA A 94 100.02 -148.81 11.18
N ARG A 95 99.67 -148.35 12.39
CA ARG A 95 99.08 -147.01 12.60
C ARG A 95 100.03 -145.88 12.22
N ALA A 96 101.32 -146.01 12.55
CA ALA A 96 102.33 -145.02 12.17
C ALA A 96 102.47 -144.92 10.64
N TRP A 97 102.42 -146.05 9.92
CA TRP A 97 102.45 -146.06 8.45
C TRP A 97 101.22 -145.42 7.82
N ASP A 98 100.01 -145.64 8.35
CA ASP A 98 98.78 -144.95 7.84
C ASP A 98 98.89 -143.43 7.99
N LEU A 99 99.42 -142.96 9.12
CA LEU A 99 99.64 -141.54 9.36
C LEU A 99 100.65 -140.94 8.38
N VAL A 100 101.75 -141.65 8.08
CA VAL A 100 102.70 -141.26 7.04
C VAL A 100 102.01 -141.16 5.68
N GLU A 101 101.13 -142.10 5.34
CA GLU A 101 100.39 -142.09 4.07
C GLU A 101 99.45 -140.87 3.93
N ARG A 102 98.79 -140.48 5.02
CA ARG A 102 97.96 -139.26 5.08
C ARG A 102 98.81 -137.99 4.99
N LEU A 103 99.97 -137.97 5.65
CA LEU A 103 100.92 -136.85 5.54
C LEU A 103 101.48 -136.71 4.12
N GLU A 104 101.78 -137.81 3.44
CA GLU A 104 102.19 -137.78 2.04
C GLU A 104 101.08 -137.29 1.12
N SER A 105 99.83 -137.71 1.36
CA SER A 105 98.68 -137.27 0.57
C SER A 105 98.36 -135.79 0.77
N THR A 106 98.44 -135.30 2.01
CA THR A 106 98.29 -133.87 2.32
C THR A 106 99.46 -133.06 1.78
N ALA A 107 100.69 -133.55 1.87
CA ALA A 107 101.87 -132.93 1.24
C ALA A 107 101.72 -132.84 -0.29
N ALA A 108 101.16 -133.86 -0.95
CA ALA A 108 100.90 -133.84 -2.38
C ALA A 108 99.79 -132.85 -2.80
N LEU A 109 98.73 -132.72 -1.99
CA LEU A 109 97.70 -131.69 -2.21
C LEU A 109 98.25 -130.28 -1.97
N LEU A 110 99.05 -130.11 -0.93
CA LEU A 110 99.72 -128.84 -0.63
C LEU A 110 100.74 -128.49 -1.71
N SER A 111 101.53 -129.45 -2.20
CA SER A 111 102.46 -129.21 -3.30
C SER A 111 101.71 -128.89 -4.60
N GLY A 112 100.59 -129.57 -4.89
CA GLY A 112 99.76 -129.26 -6.05
C GLY A 112 99.11 -127.88 -5.97
N ALA A 113 98.65 -127.48 -4.79
CA ALA A 113 98.13 -126.13 -4.55
C ALA A 113 99.24 -125.07 -4.64
N LEU A 114 100.42 -125.33 -4.07
CA LEU A 114 101.58 -124.46 -4.14
C LEU A 114 102.14 -124.35 -5.56
N ASP A 115 102.19 -125.44 -6.33
CA ASP A 115 102.59 -125.41 -7.75
C ASP A 115 101.55 -124.65 -8.58
N GLY A 116 100.25 -124.77 -8.26
CA GLY A 116 99.19 -123.99 -8.89
C GLY A 116 99.32 -122.48 -8.63
N GLU A 117 99.67 -122.09 -7.40
CA GLU A 117 99.70 -120.68 -6.96
C GLU A 117 101.08 -120.01 -7.12
N LEU A 118 102.19 -120.75 -7.03
CA LEU A 118 103.57 -120.23 -7.10
C LEU A 118 104.21 -120.38 -8.48
N THR A 119 103.58 -121.10 -9.42
CA THR A 119 104.04 -121.05 -10.82
C THR A 119 103.81 -119.67 -11.40
N VAL A 120 104.67 -119.28 -12.35
CA VAL A 120 104.54 -118.00 -13.08
C VAL A 120 103.12 -117.83 -13.65
N ALA A 121 102.53 -118.90 -14.20
CA ALA A 121 101.16 -118.89 -14.72
C ALA A 121 100.09 -118.66 -13.63
N GLY A 122 100.27 -119.23 -12.43
CA GLY A 122 99.39 -119.00 -11.27
C GLY A 122 99.41 -117.56 -10.78
N VAL A 123 100.62 -117.00 -10.62
CA VAL A 123 100.82 -115.60 -10.23
C VAL A 123 100.27 -114.66 -11.31
N GLU A 124 100.50 -114.94 -12.59
CA GLU A 124 99.92 -114.16 -13.70
C GLU A 124 98.39 -114.22 -13.71
N ALA A 125 97.79 -115.39 -13.47
CA ALA A 125 96.34 -115.54 -13.34
C ALA A 125 95.80 -114.76 -12.13
N ARG A 126 96.47 -114.80 -10.97
CA ARG A 126 96.08 -114.03 -9.78
C ARG A 126 96.23 -112.53 -9.99
N MET A 127 97.31 -112.09 -10.65
CA MET A 127 97.49 -110.69 -11.04
C MET A 127 96.42 -110.25 -12.06
N ALA A 128 96.06 -111.10 -13.02
CA ALA A 128 94.99 -110.81 -13.98
C ALA A 128 93.63 -110.70 -13.28
N GLN A 129 93.34 -111.60 -12.33
CA GLN A 129 92.14 -111.54 -11.50
C GLN A 129 92.12 -110.25 -10.68
N LEU A 130 93.21 -109.90 -9.97
CA LEU A 130 93.29 -108.66 -9.19
C LEU A 130 93.12 -107.44 -10.09
N ARG A 131 93.73 -107.41 -11.28
CA ARG A 131 93.54 -106.32 -12.25
C ARG A 131 92.08 -106.22 -12.71
N ALA A 132 91.40 -107.35 -12.90
CA ALA A 132 89.98 -107.36 -13.25
C ALA A 132 89.10 -106.87 -12.09
N GLU A 133 89.39 -107.28 -10.86
CA GLU A 133 88.71 -106.82 -9.64
C GLU A 133 88.92 -105.31 -9.42
N THR A 134 90.16 -104.81 -9.56
CA THR A 134 90.45 -103.37 -9.45
C THR A 134 89.76 -102.58 -10.56
N ALA A 135 89.77 -103.06 -11.80
CA ALA A 135 89.07 -102.41 -12.91
C ALA A 135 87.55 -102.38 -12.69
N ALA A 136 86.98 -103.43 -12.07
CA ALA A 136 85.56 -103.46 -11.72
C ALA A 136 85.22 -102.42 -10.63
N VAL A 137 86.04 -102.29 -9.60
CA VAL A 137 85.89 -101.29 -8.52
C VAL A 137 86.06 -99.86 -9.07
N GLU A 138 87.06 -99.62 -9.92
CA GLU A 138 87.26 -98.32 -10.58
C GLU A 138 86.05 -97.96 -11.46
N ALA A 139 85.53 -98.90 -12.24
CA ALA A 139 84.35 -98.69 -13.06
C ALA A 139 83.10 -98.39 -12.21
N GLU A 140 82.95 -99.04 -11.05
CA GLU A 140 81.88 -98.73 -10.10
C GLU A 140 82.04 -97.35 -9.47
N ALA A 141 83.26 -96.98 -9.06
CA ALA A 141 83.56 -95.66 -8.52
C ALA A 141 83.28 -94.55 -9.55
N HIS A 142 83.63 -94.76 -10.82
CA HIS A 142 83.29 -93.84 -11.91
C HIS A 142 81.78 -93.72 -12.12
N ARG A 143 81.05 -94.84 -12.18
CA ARG A 143 79.58 -94.81 -12.26
C ARG A 143 78.95 -94.08 -11.07
N ALA A 144 79.47 -94.29 -9.86
CA ALA A 144 78.99 -93.61 -8.66
C ALA A 144 79.29 -92.10 -8.69
N ALA A 145 80.48 -91.70 -9.15
CA ALA A 145 80.85 -90.30 -9.31
C ALA A 145 79.99 -89.60 -10.38
N ASP A 146 79.74 -90.25 -11.52
CA ASP A 146 78.88 -89.71 -12.58
C ASP A 146 77.42 -89.62 -12.13
N ALA A 147 76.91 -90.63 -11.40
CA ALA A 147 75.59 -90.56 -10.79
C ALA A 147 75.48 -89.44 -9.74
N ALA A 148 76.53 -89.20 -8.95
CA ALA A 148 76.57 -88.10 -7.99
C ALA A 148 76.60 -86.73 -8.69
N ARG A 149 77.35 -86.58 -9.79
CA ARG A 149 77.35 -85.37 -10.62
C ARG A 149 75.98 -85.10 -11.24
N ALA A 150 75.36 -86.12 -11.85
CA ALA A 150 74.02 -86.00 -12.43
C ALA A 150 72.98 -85.57 -11.37
N ARG A 151 73.00 -86.18 -10.18
CA ARG A 151 72.12 -85.78 -9.06
C ARG A 151 72.38 -84.34 -8.59
N ALA A 152 73.63 -83.89 -8.58
CA ALA A 152 73.97 -82.51 -8.23
C ALA A 152 73.46 -81.52 -9.27
N GLU A 153 73.60 -81.82 -10.57
CA GLU A 153 73.06 -81.01 -11.67
C GLU A 153 71.53 -80.95 -11.63
N GLU A 154 70.85 -82.08 -11.39
CA GLU A 154 69.40 -82.14 -11.20
C GLU A 154 68.95 -81.31 -9.98
N ALA A 155 69.69 -81.38 -8.87
CA ALA A 155 69.39 -80.59 -7.66
C ALA A 155 69.56 -79.09 -7.89
N LEU A 156 70.60 -78.67 -8.61
CA LEU A 156 70.81 -77.27 -9.00
C LEU A 156 69.71 -76.80 -9.94
N ALA A 157 69.37 -77.58 -10.97
CA ALA A 157 68.28 -77.25 -11.90
C ALA A 157 66.92 -77.14 -11.18
N ALA A 158 66.65 -78.02 -10.20
CA ALA A 158 65.48 -77.95 -9.35
C ALA A 158 65.48 -76.69 -8.47
N ALA A 159 66.62 -76.34 -7.86
CA ALA A 159 66.75 -75.12 -7.06
C ALA A 159 66.52 -73.85 -7.90
N ASP A 160 67.08 -73.79 -9.11
CA ASP A 160 66.87 -72.68 -10.04
C ASP A 160 65.41 -72.57 -10.50
N ALA A 161 64.75 -73.71 -10.74
CA ALA A 161 63.33 -73.74 -11.06
C ALA A 161 62.48 -73.21 -9.88
N GLN A 162 62.84 -73.54 -8.63
CA GLN A 162 62.14 -73.01 -7.45
C GLN A 162 62.39 -71.51 -7.26
N ARG A 163 63.62 -71.02 -7.52
CA ARG A 163 63.93 -69.58 -7.49
C ARG A 163 63.09 -68.82 -8.52
N ARG A 164 63.03 -69.29 -9.77
CA ARG A 164 62.19 -68.67 -10.81
C ARG A 164 60.72 -68.60 -10.41
N ARG A 165 60.17 -69.66 -9.82
CA ARG A 165 58.79 -69.66 -9.31
C ARG A 165 58.57 -68.67 -8.17
N ALA A 166 59.57 -68.53 -7.28
CA ALA A 166 59.51 -67.54 -6.21
C ALA A 166 59.55 -66.11 -6.76
N ASP A 167 60.45 -65.83 -7.71
CA ASP A 167 60.58 -64.53 -8.37
C ASP A 167 59.28 -64.16 -9.12
N GLU A 168 58.68 -65.11 -9.84
CA GLU A 168 57.38 -64.95 -10.51
C GLU A 168 56.26 -64.66 -9.51
N ALA A 169 56.22 -65.39 -8.39
CA ALA A 169 55.22 -65.16 -7.34
C ALA A 169 55.39 -63.79 -6.66
N GLU A 170 56.62 -63.34 -6.43
CA GLU A 170 56.93 -62.02 -5.89
C GLU A 170 56.54 -60.90 -6.86
N ALA A 171 56.80 -61.08 -8.16
CA ALA A 171 56.39 -60.15 -9.20
C ALA A 171 54.86 -60.03 -9.30
N LEU A 172 54.14 -61.16 -9.26
CA LEU A 172 52.67 -61.17 -9.21
C LEU A 172 52.14 -60.49 -7.94
N ALA A 173 52.75 -60.75 -6.79
CA ALA A 173 52.36 -60.11 -5.54
C ALA A 173 52.61 -58.59 -5.59
N ALA A 174 53.69 -58.14 -6.22
CA ALA A 174 53.98 -56.72 -6.43
C ALA A 174 52.96 -56.05 -7.37
N ASP A 175 52.60 -56.67 -8.49
CA ASP A 175 51.56 -56.19 -9.40
C ASP A 175 50.20 -56.08 -8.69
N LEU A 176 49.79 -57.11 -7.95
CA LEU A 176 48.54 -57.10 -7.19
C LEU A 176 48.53 -55.99 -6.13
N ARG A 177 49.63 -55.76 -5.42
CA ARG A 177 49.75 -54.64 -4.47
C ARG A 177 49.65 -53.29 -5.19
N GLY A 178 50.26 -53.15 -6.37
CA GLY A 178 50.13 -51.98 -7.23
C GLY A 178 48.67 -51.70 -7.58
N ARG A 179 47.96 -52.69 -8.13
CA ARG A 179 46.53 -52.59 -8.48
C ARG A 179 45.64 -52.27 -7.28
N LEU A 180 45.91 -52.86 -6.11
CA LEU A 180 45.18 -52.55 -4.89
C LEU A 180 45.42 -51.11 -4.43
N SER A 181 46.65 -50.61 -4.54
CA SER A 181 46.97 -49.22 -4.21
C SER A 181 46.30 -48.22 -5.15
N GLU A 182 46.26 -48.51 -6.45
CA GLU A 182 45.54 -47.71 -7.45
C GLU A 182 44.03 -47.72 -7.21
N ALA A 183 43.45 -48.88 -6.91
CA ALA A 183 42.04 -49.00 -6.57
C ALA A 183 41.69 -48.23 -5.29
N ALA A 184 42.55 -48.29 -4.27
CA ALA A 184 42.40 -47.52 -3.04
C ALA A 184 42.48 -46.00 -3.31
N ALA A 185 43.46 -45.56 -4.10
CA ALA A 185 43.58 -44.16 -4.51
C ALA A 185 42.36 -43.69 -5.31
N GLY A 186 41.84 -44.53 -6.21
CA GLY A 186 40.61 -44.25 -6.97
C GLY A 186 39.38 -44.13 -6.08
N ARG A 187 39.24 -45.02 -5.09
CA ARG A 187 38.16 -44.93 -4.08
C ARG A 187 38.28 -43.65 -3.26
N ASP A 188 39.46 -43.31 -2.78
CA ASP A 188 39.68 -42.11 -1.96
C ASP A 188 39.42 -40.84 -2.77
N GLN A 189 39.78 -40.82 -4.06
CA GLN A 189 39.42 -39.73 -4.97
C GLN A 189 37.90 -39.63 -5.16
N ALA A 190 37.20 -40.75 -5.33
CA ALA A 190 35.74 -40.78 -5.44
C ALA A 190 35.07 -40.26 -4.15
N CYS A 191 35.55 -40.69 -2.97
CA CYS A 191 35.07 -40.19 -1.67
C CYS A 191 35.24 -38.67 -1.56
N ARG A 192 36.40 -38.11 -1.92
CA ARG A 192 36.63 -36.66 -1.90
C ARG A 192 35.67 -35.92 -2.86
N ARG A 193 35.40 -36.48 -4.04
CA ARG A 193 34.42 -35.90 -4.98
C ARG A 193 33.01 -35.92 -4.41
N PHE A 194 32.59 -37.01 -3.77
CA PHE A 194 31.29 -37.09 -3.10
C PHE A 194 31.17 -36.09 -1.94
N GLU A 195 32.20 -35.94 -1.12
CA GLU A 195 32.23 -34.94 -0.04
C GLU A 195 32.15 -33.51 -0.59
N GLN A 196 32.86 -33.21 -1.68
CA GLN A 196 32.77 -31.91 -2.36
C GLN A 196 31.35 -31.66 -2.89
N LEU A 197 30.75 -32.64 -3.56
CA LEU A 197 29.37 -32.53 -4.06
C LEU A 197 28.38 -32.33 -2.91
N ALA A 198 28.55 -33.05 -1.80
CA ALA A 198 27.72 -32.89 -0.60
C ALA A 198 27.81 -31.46 -0.04
N ARG A 199 29.02 -30.91 0.11
CA ARG A 199 29.22 -29.51 0.56
C ARG A 199 28.58 -28.51 -0.40
N THR A 200 28.75 -28.68 -1.71
CA THR A 200 28.10 -27.79 -2.70
C THR A 200 26.58 -27.89 -2.64
N ALA A 201 26.02 -29.08 -2.38
CA ALA A 201 24.58 -29.25 -2.21
C ALA A 201 24.07 -28.59 -0.92
N GLU A 202 24.81 -28.69 0.18
CA GLU A 202 24.51 -27.99 1.44
C GLU A 202 24.55 -26.46 1.25
N GLU A 203 25.57 -25.93 0.58
CA GLU A 203 25.69 -24.51 0.24
C GLU A 203 24.52 -24.02 -0.63
N VAL A 204 24.14 -24.78 -1.67
CA VAL A 204 22.99 -24.44 -2.53
C VAL A 204 21.68 -24.48 -1.74
N ASN A 205 21.50 -25.47 -0.86
CA ASN A 205 20.31 -25.56 0.00
C ASN A 205 20.23 -24.40 0.99
N ALA A 206 21.36 -24.02 1.59
CA ALA A 206 21.45 -22.85 2.48
C ALA A 206 21.13 -21.55 1.73
N ALA A 207 21.67 -21.37 0.52
CA ALA A 207 21.36 -20.22 -0.34
C ALA A 207 19.88 -20.17 -0.72
N LEU A 208 19.27 -21.32 -1.06
CA LEU A 208 17.85 -21.41 -1.38
C LEU A 208 16.96 -21.10 -0.16
N ALA A 209 17.36 -21.56 1.03
CA ALA A 209 16.66 -21.24 2.27
C ALA A 209 16.74 -19.73 2.60
N ALA A 210 17.91 -19.12 2.44
CA ALA A 210 18.08 -17.68 2.60
C ALA A 210 17.21 -16.88 1.62
N ALA A 211 17.21 -17.26 0.33
CA ALA A 211 16.38 -16.63 -0.68
C ALA A 211 14.87 -16.77 -0.41
N ARG A 212 14.42 -17.90 0.16
CA ARG A 212 13.03 -18.08 0.60
C ARG A 212 12.69 -17.17 1.79
N ALA A 213 13.58 -17.05 2.76
CA ALA A 213 13.41 -16.13 3.89
C ALA A 213 13.36 -14.66 3.44
N ASP A 214 14.19 -14.26 2.47
CA ASP A 214 14.14 -12.93 1.86
C ASP A 214 12.80 -12.66 1.17
N ARG A 215 12.29 -13.61 0.38
CA ARG A 215 10.97 -13.48 -0.24
C ARG A 215 9.84 -13.39 0.79
N ALA A 216 9.93 -14.12 1.89
CA ALA A 216 8.96 -14.02 2.98
C ALA A 216 8.98 -12.62 3.62
N ARG A 217 10.17 -12.08 3.94
CA ARG A 217 10.33 -10.71 4.44
C ARG A 217 9.78 -9.67 3.45
N GLN A 218 10.04 -9.82 2.15
CA GLN A 218 9.49 -8.95 1.12
C GLN A 218 7.95 -9.04 1.07
N GLY A 219 7.38 -10.25 1.19
CA GLY A 219 5.93 -10.44 1.26
C GLY A 219 5.29 -9.74 2.46
N GLU A 220 5.93 -9.82 3.63
CA GLU A 220 5.52 -9.11 4.85
C GLU A 220 5.58 -7.58 4.66
N GLN A 221 6.69 -7.07 4.10
CA GLN A 221 6.84 -5.64 3.79
C GLN A 221 5.78 -5.14 2.81
N ILE A 222 5.52 -5.88 1.73
CA ILE A 222 4.47 -5.55 0.76
C ILE A 222 3.11 -5.54 1.45
N SER A 223 2.83 -6.51 2.32
CA SER A 223 1.57 -6.59 3.06
C SER A 223 1.39 -5.44 4.06
N GLU A 224 2.45 -5.01 4.75
CA GLU A 224 2.45 -3.84 5.64
C GLU A 224 2.24 -2.53 4.86
N LEU A 225 2.98 -2.33 3.78
CA LEU A 225 2.82 -1.16 2.90
C LEU A 225 1.41 -1.11 2.30
N SER A 226 0.86 -2.26 1.93
CA SER A 226 -0.50 -2.35 1.40
C SER A 226 -1.55 -1.99 2.45
N ARG A 227 -1.39 -2.46 3.71
CA ARG A 227 -2.24 -2.05 4.83
C ARG A 227 -2.12 -0.56 5.14
N THR A 228 -0.91 -0.02 5.12
CA THR A 228 -0.67 1.42 5.35
C THR A 228 -1.30 2.27 4.23
N LEU A 229 -1.19 1.84 2.98
CA LEU A 229 -1.84 2.49 1.84
C LEU A 229 -3.37 2.41 1.93
N GLN A 230 -3.92 1.25 2.31
CA GLN A 230 -5.37 1.12 2.53
C GLN A 230 -5.84 2.04 3.66
N ALA A 231 -5.12 2.09 4.77
CA ALA A 231 -5.43 2.98 5.89
C ALA A 231 -5.38 4.46 5.48
N SER A 232 -4.38 4.88 4.69
CA SER A 232 -4.30 6.26 4.20
C SER A 232 -5.40 6.60 3.19
N LEU A 233 -5.82 5.64 2.35
CA LEU A 233 -6.96 5.82 1.45
C LEU A 233 -8.28 5.97 2.22
N GLU A 234 -8.51 5.16 3.26
CA GLU A 234 -9.69 5.30 4.11
C GLU A 234 -9.67 6.63 4.88
N GLU A 235 -8.50 7.08 5.34
CA GLU A 235 -8.35 8.40 5.96
C GLU A 235 -8.66 9.53 4.98
N VAL A 236 -8.18 9.46 3.73
CA VAL A 236 -8.52 10.44 2.68
C VAL A 236 -10.02 10.41 2.37
N LYS A 237 -10.66 9.24 2.32
CA LYS A 237 -12.12 9.13 2.15
C LYS A 237 -12.87 9.77 3.31
N ARG A 238 -12.43 9.54 4.54
CA ARG A 238 -12.97 10.15 5.76
C ARG A 238 -12.85 11.67 5.71
N LEU A 239 -11.65 12.20 5.45
CA LEU A 239 -11.41 13.64 5.31
C LEU A 239 -12.24 14.27 4.18
N ARG A 240 -12.46 13.55 3.08
CA ARG A 240 -13.34 14.01 1.99
C ARG A 240 -14.81 14.05 2.41
N ALA A 241 -15.28 13.04 3.14
CA ALA A 241 -16.64 13.04 3.69
C ALA A 241 -16.81 14.20 4.68
N ASP A 242 -15.85 14.38 5.59
CA ASP A 242 -15.82 15.49 6.55
C ASP A 242 -15.84 16.85 5.83
N LEU A 243 -15.04 17.02 4.77
CA LEU A 243 -15.06 18.24 3.95
C LEU A 243 -16.43 18.49 3.31
N VAL A 244 -17.08 17.46 2.77
CA VAL A 244 -18.44 17.60 2.19
C VAL A 244 -19.45 17.97 3.27
N THR A 245 -19.37 17.37 4.46
CA THR A 245 -20.25 17.75 5.58
C THR A 245 -20.00 19.19 6.05
N ALA A 246 -18.74 19.62 6.14
CA ALA A 246 -18.36 20.99 6.49
C ALA A 246 -18.83 22.00 5.44
N GLN A 247 -18.70 21.68 4.14
CA GLN A 247 -19.25 22.49 3.05
C GLN A 247 -20.78 22.55 3.10
N GLY A 248 -21.45 21.45 3.46
CA GLY A 248 -22.90 21.41 3.69
C GLY A 248 -23.31 22.32 4.86
N ALA A 249 -22.59 22.24 5.98
CA ALA A 249 -22.81 23.10 7.14
C ALA A 249 -22.54 24.57 6.84
N GLU A 250 -21.49 24.89 6.08
CA GLU A 250 -21.19 26.25 5.64
C GLU A 250 -22.30 26.81 4.73
N LYS A 251 -22.79 26.00 3.77
CA LYS A 251 -23.93 26.39 2.92
C LYS A 251 -25.20 26.63 3.74
N ALA A 252 -25.54 25.73 4.65
CA ALA A 252 -26.67 25.90 5.56
C ALA A 252 -26.52 27.15 6.44
N ALA A 253 -25.32 27.42 6.96
CA ALA A 253 -25.03 28.64 7.72
C ALA A 253 -25.14 29.91 6.86
N ARG A 254 -24.71 29.88 5.59
CA ARG A 254 -24.91 30.99 4.64
C ARG A 254 -26.39 31.21 4.33
N GLU A 255 -27.15 30.15 4.13
CA GLU A 255 -28.61 30.22 3.93
C GLU A 255 -29.30 30.80 5.16
N GLN A 256 -28.97 30.31 6.36
CA GLN A 256 -29.47 30.86 7.63
C GLN A 256 -29.08 32.33 7.83
N ALA A 257 -27.85 32.72 7.50
CA ALA A 257 -27.43 34.11 7.54
C ALA A 257 -28.22 34.96 6.53
N ALA A 258 -28.50 34.44 5.34
CA ALA A 258 -29.31 35.11 4.33
C ALA A 258 -30.77 35.25 4.78
N THR A 259 -31.37 34.23 5.40
CA THR A 259 -32.74 34.32 5.94
C THR A 259 -32.80 35.31 7.09
N VAL A 260 -31.87 35.26 8.06
CA VAL A 260 -31.81 36.25 9.15
C VAL A 260 -31.60 37.66 8.62
N THR A 261 -30.77 37.83 7.57
CA THR A 261 -30.58 39.14 6.94
C THR A 261 -31.85 39.62 6.23
N ALA A 262 -32.59 38.71 5.57
CA ALA A 262 -33.86 39.03 4.94
C ALA A 262 -34.95 39.37 5.98
N GLU A 263 -35.03 38.62 7.07
CA GLU A 263 -35.91 38.90 8.21
C GLU A 263 -35.57 40.24 8.86
N LEU A 264 -34.27 40.55 9.06
CA LEU A 264 -33.85 41.85 9.59
C LEU A 264 -34.21 42.99 8.64
N ARG A 265 -34.06 42.81 7.32
CA ARG A 265 -34.55 43.78 6.32
C ARG A 265 -36.05 43.94 6.39
N GLN A 266 -36.80 42.86 6.50
CA GLN A 266 -38.25 42.89 6.63
C GLN A 266 -38.69 43.59 7.93
N GLN A 267 -38.00 43.34 9.05
CA GLN A 267 -38.24 44.06 10.30
C GLN A 267 -37.92 45.54 10.18
N ARG A 268 -36.84 45.92 9.49
CA ARG A 268 -36.54 47.33 9.19
C ARG A 268 -37.63 47.97 8.35
N LEU A 269 -38.10 47.31 7.29
CA LEU A 269 -39.22 47.80 6.48
C LEU A 269 -40.49 47.95 7.31
N ARG A 270 -40.83 46.97 8.17
CA ARG A 270 -41.98 47.09 9.10
C ARG A 270 -41.81 48.24 10.09
N LEU A 271 -40.60 48.47 10.61
CA LEU A 271 -40.32 49.60 11.50
C LEU A 271 -40.41 50.93 10.76
N GLU A 272 -39.93 50.99 9.52
CA GLU A 272 -40.06 52.14 8.63
C GLU A 272 -41.54 52.40 8.32
N GLU A 273 -42.31 51.38 7.94
CA GLU A 273 -43.76 51.46 7.74
C GLU A 273 -44.46 52.00 9.00
N VAL A 274 -44.24 51.39 10.17
CA VAL A 274 -44.79 51.87 11.44
C VAL A 274 -44.33 53.30 11.76
N SER A 275 -43.10 53.66 11.40
CA SER A 275 -42.60 55.03 11.60
C SER A 275 -43.27 56.03 10.66
N THR A 276 -43.55 55.64 9.41
CA THR A 276 -44.29 56.46 8.44
C THR A 276 -45.77 56.55 8.79
N GLU A 277 -46.38 55.47 9.28
CA GLU A 277 -47.73 55.46 9.82
C GLU A 277 -47.83 56.33 11.07
N ARG A 278 -46.85 56.26 11.97
CA ARG A 278 -46.75 57.15 13.13
C ARG A 278 -46.54 58.61 12.70
N ALA A 279 -45.73 58.88 11.69
CA ALA A 279 -45.53 60.22 11.16
C ALA A 279 -46.82 60.77 10.52
N ARG A 280 -47.53 59.95 9.73
CA ARG A 280 -48.85 60.27 9.17
C ARG A 280 -49.87 60.50 10.28
N ALA A 281 -49.97 59.62 11.26
CA ALA A 281 -50.87 59.79 12.40
C ALA A 281 -50.55 61.04 13.25
N LEU A 282 -49.27 61.40 13.39
CA LEU A 282 -48.87 62.64 14.05
C LEU A 282 -49.20 63.88 13.19
N GLN A 283 -49.07 63.77 11.88
CA GLN A 283 -49.42 64.83 10.94
C GLN A 283 -50.94 65.02 10.87
N ASP A 284 -51.72 63.95 10.83
CA ASP A 284 -53.18 63.94 10.92
C ASP A 284 -53.65 64.48 12.27
N ALA A 285 -53.00 64.09 13.38
CA ALA A 285 -53.31 64.65 14.70
C ALA A 285 -52.92 66.14 14.79
N HIS A 286 -51.86 66.57 14.12
CA HIS A 286 -51.49 67.97 14.07
C HIS A 286 -52.48 68.77 13.21
N GLN A 287 -52.90 68.21 12.07
CA GLN A 287 -53.87 68.78 11.15
C GLN A 287 -55.26 68.86 11.80
N ALA A 288 -55.72 67.80 12.46
CA ALA A 288 -56.93 67.81 13.26
C ALA A 288 -56.87 68.80 14.42
N ARG A 289 -55.69 69.03 15.03
CA ARG A 289 -55.51 70.09 16.05
C ARG A 289 -55.53 71.49 15.44
N THR A 290 -54.99 71.69 14.25
CA THR A 290 -55.09 72.98 13.55
C THR A 290 -56.50 73.25 13.07
N GLU A 291 -57.22 72.23 12.60
CA GLU A 291 -58.62 72.29 12.19
C GLU A 291 -59.53 72.52 13.39
N ALA A 292 -59.34 71.81 14.51
CA ALA A 292 -60.08 72.05 15.75
C ALA A 292 -59.78 73.43 16.35
N ARG A 293 -58.56 73.94 16.21
CA ARG A 293 -58.22 75.33 16.59
C ARG A 293 -58.88 76.34 15.66
N ALA A 294 -58.89 76.09 14.35
CA ALA A 294 -59.56 76.94 13.37
C ALA A 294 -61.08 76.95 13.60
N GLU A 295 -61.67 75.80 13.91
CA GLU A 295 -63.08 75.66 14.24
C GLU A 295 -63.41 76.33 15.59
N HIS A 296 -62.53 76.21 16.59
CA HIS A 296 -62.69 76.92 17.85
C HIS A 296 -62.56 78.43 17.67
N THR A 297 -61.61 78.93 16.87
CA THR A 297 -61.53 80.36 16.53
C THR A 297 -62.73 80.83 15.72
N ALA A 298 -63.26 80.00 14.81
CA ALA A 298 -64.47 80.32 14.05
C ALA A 298 -65.71 80.36 14.97
N ARG A 299 -65.83 79.45 15.95
CA ARG A 299 -66.90 79.47 16.96
C ARG A 299 -66.80 80.68 17.89
N VAL A 300 -65.59 81.05 18.31
CA VAL A 300 -65.38 82.26 19.11
C VAL A 300 -65.70 83.52 18.30
N GLN A 301 -65.36 83.55 17.01
CA GLN A 301 -65.71 84.66 16.11
C GLN A 301 -67.22 84.75 15.85
N THR A 302 -67.92 83.62 15.66
CA THR A 302 -69.38 83.65 15.51
C THR A 302 -70.09 84.01 16.81
N GLU A 303 -69.57 83.60 17.97
CA GLU A 303 -70.06 84.05 19.27
C GLU A 303 -69.80 85.54 19.52
N GLN A 304 -68.64 86.07 19.10
CA GLN A 304 -68.34 87.50 19.14
C GLN A 304 -69.27 88.29 18.20
N HIS A 305 -69.46 87.84 16.96
CA HIS A 305 -70.43 88.44 16.03
C HIS A 305 -71.87 88.39 16.56
N ALA A 306 -72.25 87.33 17.30
CA ALA A 306 -73.55 87.24 17.94
C ALA A 306 -73.69 88.17 19.16
N ARG A 307 -72.59 88.48 19.88
CA ARG A 307 -72.58 89.46 20.97
C ARG A 307 -72.65 90.87 20.42
N ASP A 308 -71.84 91.20 19.42
CA ASP A 308 -71.82 92.50 18.77
C ASP A 308 -73.18 92.79 18.09
N ALA A 309 -73.80 91.80 17.46
CA ALA A 309 -75.14 91.94 16.90
C ALA A 309 -76.22 92.15 17.98
N ARG A 310 -76.07 91.53 19.17
CA ARG A 310 -77.01 91.74 20.30
C ARG A 310 -76.84 93.12 20.92
N GLU A 311 -75.62 93.61 21.05
CA GLU A 311 -75.33 94.97 21.50
C GLU A 311 -75.86 96.01 20.50
N GLN A 312 -75.67 95.78 19.20
CA GLN A 312 -76.25 96.63 18.14
C GLN A 312 -77.78 96.64 18.16
N ILE A 313 -78.42 95.49 18.44
CA ILE A 313 -79.89 95.43 18.60
C ILE A 313 -80.33 96.16 19.87
N GLN A 314 -79.61 96.05 20.99
CA GLN A 314 -79.92 96.80 22.21
C GLN A 314 -79.76 98.31 22.03
N ASP A 315 -78.70 98.75 21.35
CA ASP A 315 -78.48 100.17 21.03
C ASP A 315 -79.55 100.70 20.06
N ALA A 316 -79.94 99.90 19.06
CA ALA A 316 -81.03 100.26 18.16
C ALA A 316 -82.40 100.35 18.88
N LEU A 317 -82.65 99.49 19.87
CA LEU A 317 -83.86 99.55 20.69
C LEU A 317 -83.85 100.77 21.62
N LEU A 318 -82.72 101.10 22.25
CA LEU A 318 -82.57 102.31 23.05
C LEU A 318 -82.69 103.58 22.21
N GLN A 319 -82.21 103.57 20.97
CA GLN A 319 -82.40 104.67 20.01
C GLN A 319 -83.87 104.80 19.57
N ARG A 320 -84.57 103.69 19.33
CA ARG A 320 -86.00 103.69 19.03
C ARG A 320 -86.81 104.25 20.19
N ASP A 321 -86.52 103.82 21.42
CA ASP A 321 -87.30 104.23 22.59
C ASP A 321 -87.04 105.72 22.91
N ARG A 322 -85.81 106.22 22.73
CA ARG A 322 -85.51 107.67 22.78
C ARG A 322 -86.22 108.45 21.68
N ALA A 323 -86.33 107.90 20.48
CA ALA A 323 -87.09 108.52 19.39
C ALA A 323 -88.60 108.55 19.67
N LEU A 324 -89.15 107.51 20.31
CA LEU A 324 -90.56 107.45 20.72
C LEU A 324 -90.88 108.40 21.88
N GLU A 325 -89.97 108.56 22.84
CA GLU A 325 -90.09 109.58 23.89
C GLU A 325 -90.01 111.00 23.29
N SER A 326 -89.13 111.21 22.30
CA SER A 326 -89.02 112.46 21.57
C SER A 326 -90.29 112.78 20.77
N THR A 327 -90.92 111.80 20.10
CA THR A 327 -92.17 112.02 19.36
C THR A 327 -93.35 112.25 20.31
N ARG A 328 -93.41 111.57 21.46
CA ARG A 328 -94.43 111.84 22.50
C ARG A 328 -94.30 113.24 23.08
N SER A 329 -93.09 113.66 23.45
CA SER A 329 -92.85 115.03 23.95
C SER A 329 -93.12 116.12 22.89
N ALA A 330 -93.01 115.79 21.60
CA ALA A 330 -93.37 116.69 20.51
C ALA A 330 -94.90 116.76 20.30
N HIS A 331 -95.63 115.67 20.52
CA HIS A 331 -97.10 115.65 20.46
C HIS A 331 -97.72 116.39 21.64
N GLU A 332 -97.20 116.21 22.85
CA GLU A 332 -97.65 116.98 24.02
C GLU A 332 -97.41 118.49 23.85
N ARG A 333 -96.30 118.88 23.20
CA ARG A 333 -96.02 120.28 22.82
C ARG A 333 -96.98 120.81 21.75
N LEU A 334 -97.44 119.98 20.81
CA LEU A 334 -98.43 120.36 19.79
C LEU A 334 -99.84 120.47 20.38
N ASP A 335 -100.18 119.65 21.37
CA ASP A 335 -101.48 119.71 22.02
C ASP A 335 -101.57 120.91 22.97
N GLN A 336 -100.47 121.26 23.65
CA GLN A 336 -100.37 122.49 24.43
C GLN A 336 -100.48 123.75 23.56
N THR A 337 -99.86 123.77 22.37
CA THR A 337 -100.00 124.93 21.47
C THR A 337 -101.40 125.02 20.87
N ARG A 338 -102.06 123.90 20.55
CA ARG A 338 -103.46 123.88 20.09
C ARG A 338 -104.44 124.33 21.16
N ALA A 339 -104.23 123.94 22.42
CA ALA A 339 -105.04 124.43 23.54
C ALA A 339 -104.88 125.95 23.73
N SER A 340 -103.65 126.46 23.69
CA SER A 340 -103.38 127.90 23.81
C SER A 340 -103.95 128.73 22.65
N LEU A 341 -103.96 128.17 21.43
CA LEU A 341 -104.59 128.81 20.27
C LEU A 341 -106.12 128.80 20.40
N GLY A 342 -106.71 127.73 20.93
CA GLY A 342 -108.15 127.68 21.22
C GLY A 342 -108.59 128.72 22.26
N GLU A 343 -107.79 128.91 23.31
CA GLU A 343 -108.03 129.94 24.33
C GLU A 343 -107.90 131.36 23.75
N GLN A 344 -106.87 131.64 22.95
CA GLN A 344 -106.72 132.92 22.26
C GLN A 344 -107.85 133.20 21.27
N GLN A 345 -108.37 132.18 20.59
CA GLN A 345 -109.51 132.32 19.68
C GLN A 345 -110.79 132.68 20.44
N ALA A 346 -111.03 132.04 21.60
CA ALA A 346 -112.18 132.34 22.45
C ALA A 346 -112.13 133.76 23.02
N GLU A 347 -110.94 134.24 23.42
CA GLU A 347 -110.74 135.62 23.87
C GLU A 347 -110.98 136.64 22.74
N LEU A 348 -110.57 136.34 21.50
CA LEU A 348 -110.83 137.20 20.35
C LEU A 348 -112.33 137.27 20.01
N ASP A 349 -113.05 136.16 20.11
CA ASP A 349 -114.50 136.12 19.90
C ASP A 349 -115.26 136.89 20.99
N GLU A 350 -114.79 136.81 22.24
CA GLU A 350 -115.34 137.57 23.36
C GLU A 350 -115.08 139.08 23.19
N GLN A 351 -113.87 139.47 22.78
CA GLN A 351 -113.53 140.85 22.45
C GLN A 351 -114.33 141.37 21.24
N ALA A 352 -114.57 140.54 20.22
CA ALA A 352 -115.39 140.91 19.07
C ALA A 352 -116.85 141.18 19.48
N ARG A 353 -117.43 140.34 20.34
CA ARG A 353 -118.77 140.56 20.90
C ARG A 353 -118.83 141.83 21.73
N LEU A 354 -117.80 142.10 22.54
CA LEU A 354 -117.73 143.31 23.36
C LEU A 354 -117.61 144.58 22.49
N ILE A 355 -116.85 144.51 21.39
CA ILE A 355 -116.75 145.59 20.41
C ILE A 355 -118.08 145.82 19.70
N GLU A 356 -118.81 144.76 19.34
CA GLU A 356 -120.15 144.86 18.75
C GLU A 356 -121.16 145.47 19.73
N GLU A 357 -121.11 145.09 21.00
CA GLU A 357 -121.98 145.64 22.05
C GLU A 357 -121.67 147.13 22.30
N LEU A 358 -120.39 147.51 22.32
CA LEU A 358 -119.95 148.91 22.43
C LEU A 358 -120.32 149.72 21.18
N ARG A 359 -120.23 149.15 19.98
CA ARG A 359 -120.68 149.78 18.73
C ARG A 359 -122.20 149.98 18.71
N ALA A 360 -122.97 149.02 19.20
CA ALA A 360 -124.42 149.13 19.33
C ALA A 360 -124.82 150.23 20.33
N ARG A 361 -124.14 150.32 21.48
CA ARG A 361 -124.33 151.42 22.45
C ARG A 361 -123.94 152.77 21.87
N ALA A 362 -122.82 152.85 21.15
CA ALA A 362 -122.40 154.08 20.49
C ALA A 362 -123.40 154.52 19.41
N ALA A 363 -123.92 153.59 18.61
CA ALA A 363 -124.97 153.86 17.63
C ALA A 363 -126.26 154.35 18.28
N MET A 364 -126.64 153.77 19.43
CA MET A 364 -127.81 154.22 20.20
C MET A 364 -127.60 155.65 20.75
N LEU A 365 -126.44 155.95 21.33
CA LEU A 365 -126.11 157.29 21.81
C LEU A 365 -126.03 158.33 20.68
N ILE A 366 -125.57 157.94 19.49
CA ILE A 366 -125.59 158.78 18.29
C ILE A 366 -127.04 159.03 17.86
N ALA A 367 -127.90 158.01 17.87
CA ALA A 367 -129.32 158.17 17.55
C ALA A 367 -130.05 159.06 18.57
N GLU A 368 -129.74 158.97 19.86
CA GLU A 368 -130.28 159.86 20.90
C GLU A 368 -129.76 161.29 20.75
N ARG A 369 -128.48 161.47 20.45
CA ARG A 369 -127.90 162.79 20.16
C ARG A 369 -128.52 163.41 18.91
N ASP A 370 -128.73 162.62 17.88
CA ASP A 370 -129.29 163.09 16.62
C ASP A 370 -130.81 163.31 16.74
N ALA A 371 -131.51 162.54 17.58
CA ALA A 371 -132.88 162.84 17.98
C ALA A 371 -132.95 164.17 18.77
N ALA A 372 -132.04 164.40 19.71
CA ALA A 372 -131.96 165.64 20.47
C ALA A 372 -131.56 166.85 19.58
N ARG A 373 -130.66 166.64 18.60
CA ARG A 373 -130.33 167.65 17.58
C ARG A 373 -131.51 167.94 16.69
N ASN A 374 -132.24 166.93 16.23
CA ASN A 374 -133.46 167.11 15.44
C ASN A 374 -134.57 167.80 16.25
N GLU A 375 -134.66 167.56 17.56
CA GLU A 375 -135.55 168.28 18.46
C GLU A 375 -135.15 169.76 18.59
N ALA A 376 -133.85 170.03 18.75
CA ALA A 376 -133.28 171.37 18.82
C ALA A 376 -133.37 172.12 17.48
N GLU A 377 -133.24 171.42 16.35
CA GLU A 377 -133.44 171.97 15.01
C GLU A 377 -134.91 172.19 14.70
N ARG A 378 -135.83 171.33 15.16
CA ARG A 378 -137.27 171.62 15.10
C ARG A 378 -137.64 172.83 15.95
N ALA A 379 -137.01 173.01 17.11
CA ALA A 379 -137.18 174.21 17.93
C ALA A 379 -136.61 175.46 17.26
N ARG A 380 -135.42 175.37 16.65
CA ARG A 380 -134.82 176.43 15.83
C ARG A 380 -135.67 176.76 14.61
N TRP A 381 -136.19 175.77 13.90
CA TRP A 381 -136.99 175.96 12.71
C TRP A 381 -138.35 176.61 13.03
N ARG A 382 -138.94 176.36 14.21
CA ARG A 382 -140.11 177.11 14.68
C ARG A 382 -139.79 178.57 15.03
N ILE A 383 -138.58 178.85 15.49
CA ILE A 383 -138.09 180.21 15.79
C ILE A 383 -137.75 180.94 14.47
N ASP A 384 -137.11 180.27 13.52
CA ASP A 384 -136.78 180.81 12.20
C ASP A 384 -138.03 180.97 11.31
N GLN A 385 -139.05 180.12 11.43
CA GLN A 385 -140.37 180.39 10.80
C GLN A 385 -141.04 181.67 11.36
N PHE A 386 -140.71 182.09 12.57
CA PHE A 386 -141.18 183.36 13.14
C PHE A 386 -140.34 184.57 12.69
N ILE A 387 -139.08 184.37 12.30
CA ILE A 387 -138.16 185.45 11.89
C ILE A 387 -138.15 185.64 10.36
N THR A 388 -138.37 184.59 9.58
CA THR A 388 -138.15 184.58 8.12
C THR A 388 -139.45 184.43 7.31
N ARG A 389 -140.60 184.77 7.92
CA ARG A 389 -141.83 185.21 7.22
C ARG A 389 -141.73 186.68 6.77
N ARG A 390 -140.53 187.28 6.86
CA ARG A 390 -140.26 188.69 6.56
C ARG A 390 -139.38 188.93 5.33
N GLN A 391 -138.56 187.98 4.88
CA GLN A 391 -137.67 188.18 3.74
C GLN A 391 -137.56 186.83 3.01
N GLN A 392 -138.19 186.74 1.83
CA GLN A 392 -137.46 186.70 0.55
C GLN A 392 -136.53 185.48 0.52
N GLY A 393 -136.82 184.43 -0.25
CA GLY A 393 -137.22 184.47 -1.65
C GLY A 393 -136.03 183.98 -2.48
N GLY A 394 -136.32 183.20 -3.52
CA GLY A 394 -135.34 182.75 -4.52
C GLY A 394 -134.61 181.47 -4.10
N ASP A 395 -134.80 180.38 -4.83
CA ASP A 395 -134.09 180.02 -6.07
C ASP A 395 -132.70 179.42 -5.76
N VAL A 396 -132.52 178.11 -5.95
CA VAL A 396 -132.21 177.40 -7.21
C VAL A 396 -130.69 177.27 -7.40
N GLN A 397 -130.29 175.99 -7.59
CA GLN A 397 -129.15 175.50 -8.36
C GLN A 397 -127.69 175.61 -7.83
N ASN A 398 -127.02 174.46 -8.03
CA ASN A 398 -125.78 174.28 -8.79
C ASN A 398 -124.40 174.30 -8.11
N VAL A 399 -123.71 173.17 -8.37
CA VAL A 399 -122.44 173.02 -9.11
C VAL A 399 -121.12 172.98 -8.34
N ALA A 400 -120.27 172.08 -8.88
CA ALA A 400 -118.82 172.15 -9.04
C ALA A 400 -117.89 171.65 -7.93
N ALA A 401 -117.16 170.60 -8.33
CA ALA A 401 -115.72 170.62 -8.64
C ALA A 401 -114.73 170.05 -7.62
N VAL A 402 -114.01 168.99 -8.09
CA VAL A 402 -112.52 168.87 -8.19
C VAL A 402 -111.74 168.88 -6.84
N PRO A 403 -110.49 168.35 -6.69
CA PRO A 403 -109.60 167.44 -7.47
C PRO A 403 -109.02 166.23 -6.66
N ARG A 404 -108.21 165.43 -7.38
CA ARG A 404 -107.02 164.56 -7.04
C ARG A 404 -105.94 165.25 -6.13
N PRO A 405 -104.73 164.70 -5.80
CA PRO A 405 -104.02 163.38 -5.99
C PRO A 405 -103.27 162.90 -4.68
N PRO A 406 -102.11 162.17 -4.60
CA PRO A 406 -101.20 161.36 -5.49
C PRO A 406 -101.11 159.86 -5.08
N ASP A 407 -100.55 158.85 -5.77
CA ASP A 407 -99.29 158.52 -6.50
C ASP A 407 -98.08 158.01 -5.65
N GLU A 408 -97.35 157.00 -6.18
CA GLU A 408 -96.07 156.33 -5.76
C GLU A 408 -96.18 155.13 -4.76
N ALA A 409 -95.55 153.94 -4.89
CA ALA A 409 -94.39 153.43 -5.65
C ALA A 409 -94.37 151.84 -5.67
N PRO A 410 -93.45 151.17 -6.42
CA PRO A 410 -93.55 149.79 -6.96
C PRO A 410 -92.47 148.79 -6.44
N ASP A 411 -92.47 147.50 -6.85
CA ASP A 411 -91.32 146.83 -7.51
C ASP A 411 -91.54 145.34 -7.93
N HIS A 412 -90.72 144.94 -8.90
CA HIS A 412 -90.57 143.67 -9.61
C HIS A 412 -89.74 142.58 -8.86
N ARG A 413 -89.84 141.33 -9.37
CA ARG A 413 -88.83 140.22 -9.52
C ARG A 413 -87.39 140.43 -8.96
N PRO A 414 -86.57 139.38 -8.64
CA PRO A 414 -86.21 138.32 -9.61
C PRO A 414 -85.70 136.96 -8.96
N PRO A 415 -84.77 136.13 -9.55
CA PRO A 415 -84.86 134.66 -9.64
C PRO A 415 -83.54 133.93 -9.22
N ASP A 416 -83.30 132.71 -9.72
CA ASP A 416 -82.00 132.03 -9.95
C ASP A 416 -81.13 131.48 -8.80
N GLY A 417 -80.60 130.27 -9.06
CA GLY A 417 -79.49 129.58 -8.35
C GLY A 417 -79.92 128.21 -7.80
N THR A 418 -79.89 127.07 -8.50
CA THR A 418 -78.86 126.42 -9.34
C THR A 418 -77.58 126.02 -8.58
N VAL A 419 -77.14 124.77 -8.82
CA VAL A 419 -75.79 124.16 -8.56
C VAL A 419 -75.63 123.58 -7.13
N SER A 420 -75.54 122.26 -6.89
CA SER A 420 -74.54 121.23 -7.30
C SER A 420 -75.00 119.85 -6.75
N ILE A 421 -74.72 118.63 -7.23
CA ILE A 421 -73.86 118.09 -8.30
C ILE A 421 -74.31 116.61 -8.52
N LEU A 422 -74.37 116.20 -9.79
CA LEU A 422 -74.27 114.81 -10.24
C LEU A 422 -72.91 114.21 -9.87
N HIS A 423 -72.83 112.99 -9.33
CA HIS A 423 -71.91 111.99 -9.89
C HIS A 423 -72.08 110.56 -9.32
N ARG A 424 -72.00 109.63 -10.29
CA ARG A 424 -71.35 108.30 -10.22
C ARG A 424 -72.02 107.16 -9.43
N LEU A 425 -72.76 106.33 -10.17
CA LEU A 425 -72.32 105.00 -10.71
C LEU A 425 -70.89 104.53 -10.31
N PRO A 426 -70.51 103.23 -10.44
CA PRO A 426 -71.26 101.96 -10.46
C PRO A 426 -70.49 100.83 -9.68
N PRO A 427 -70.20 99.61 -10.19
CA PRO A 427 -71.00 98.37 -10.15
C PRO A 427 -70.16 97.10 -9.78
N VAL A 428 -70.62 95.89 -10.18
CA VAL A 428 -69.81 94.72 -10.62
C VAL A 428 -68.97 94.05 -9.52
N ARG A 429 -69.06 92.74 -9.23
CA ARG A 429 -68.65 91.53 -10.01
C ARG A 429 -68.96 90.37 -9.03
N ALA A 430 -69.63 89.27 -9.38
CA ALA A 430 -69.19 88.17 -10.24
C ALA A 430 -67.82 87.59 -9.87
N GLU A 431 -67.71 86.26 -10.02
CA GLU A 431 -66.47 85.45 -10.05
C GLU A 431 -65.97 84.98 -8.66
N HIS A 432 -65.65 83.72 -8.37
CA HIS A 432 -65.23 82.57 -9.18
C HIS A 432 -65.25 81.28 -8.30
N ALA A 433 -65.60 80.13 -8.88
CA ALA A 433 -65.05 78.81 -8.48
C ALA A 433 -63.55 78.76 -8.87
N PRO A 434 -62.69 77.78 -8.46
CA PRO A 434 -62.76 76.43 -9.04
C PRO A 434 -62.06 75.24 -8.29
N THR A 435 -62.28 74.03 -8.83
CA THR A 435 -61.35 72.88 -9.03
C THR A 435 -60.51 72.33 -7.87
N ALA A 436 -60.68 71.07 -7.43
CA ALA A 436 -60.24 69.80 -8.06
C ALA A 436 -58.71 69.59 -8.08
N VAL A 437 -58.20 68.54 -7.43
CA VAL A 437 -57.08 67.67 -7.90
C VAL A 437 -57.18 66.28 -7.26
N ASN A 438 -57.04 65.28 -8.14
CA ASN A 438 -56.85 63.83 -8.00
C ASN A 438 -55.83 63.32 -6.97
N GLY A 439 -55.92 62.03 -6.66
CA GLY A 439 -54.75 61.23 -6.29
C GLY A 439 -55.06 59.80 -5.83
N ASP A 440 -55.29 58.90 -6.78
CA ASP A 440 -54.96 57.47 -6.62
C ASP A 440 -53.43 57.32 -6.43
N HIS A 441 -53.00 56.56 -5.43
CA HIS A 441 -51.95 55.52 -5.46
C HIS A 441 -51.69 54.93 -4.07
#